data_AF-A0A9J6EQ53-F1
#
_entry.id   AF-A0A9J6EQ53-F1
#
_cell.length_a   1.000
_cell.length_b   1.000
_cell.length_c   1.000
_cell.angle_alpha   90.00
_cell.angle_beta   90.00
_cell.angle_gamma   90.00
#
_symmetry.space_group_name_H-M   'P 1'
#
loop_
_entity.id
_entity.type
_entity.pdbx_description
1 polymer ?
#
loop_
_entity_poly.entity_id
_entity_poly.type
_entity_poly.pdbx_seq_one_letter_code
_entity_poly.pdbx_strand_id
1 'polypeptide(L)'
;MPKRAPLKTLDGPRIEPSAQTADPVMSKSCITGTILNYRSPCTGGEGRLCHIFRDLPIWNEYFTRVNLALREFSAGELSLVETRCPQLLSCPRFDLVEREWRHEAATLLHQLLTQHRCLVSVELNEHMLSGSPEPIAQICDALSSGTTLRKLTLSLPFRPSWICPWYHARPVYDGCMSPHHFDTYSEGPYTRLDHSFLKGFADFLAITRSLTTLDISQLPLLESNAGDIFRRLKGNTTVTTLSVNTLILSPYVSRNDVGFADYMLENRTLQSLSVTALAEHARRDFTWLIGALFTRNTLSELNMIQFRLNMEMHKLIASHLERIRH
;
A
#
# COMPACT_ATOMS: atom_id res chain seq x y z
N MET A 1 79.99 22.40 -6.32
CA MET A 1 78.58 22.53 -5.90
C MET A 1 77.67 22.17 -7.07
N PRO A 2 76.63 21.35 -6.86
CA PRO A 2 76.10 20.47 -7.90
C PRO A 2 75.02 21.12 -8.76
N LYS A 3 75.01 20.70 -10.03
CA LYS A 3 74.06 21.06 -11.10
C LYS A 3 72.64 20.61 -10.73
N ARG A 4 71.66 21.54 -10.74
CA ARG A 4 70.23 21.20 -10.67
C ARG A 4 69.77 20.62 -12.01
N ALA A 5 69.29 19.38 -11.97
CA ALA A 5 68.65 18.69 -13.09
C ALA A 5 67.22 19.24 -13.34
N PRO A 6 66.67 19.13 -14.56
CA PRO A 6 65.31 19.55 -14.84
C PRO A 6 64.28 18.54 -14.32
N LEU A 7 63.14 19.08 -13.87
CA LEU A 7 61.97 18.31 -13.44
C LEU A 7 61.50 17.38 -14.56
N LYS A 8 61.53 16.07 -14.30
CA LYS A 8 60.80 15.07 -15.07
C LYS A 8 59.31 15.23 -14.79
N THR A 9 58.54 15.60 -15.80
CA THR A 9 57.09 15.40 -15.83
C THR A 9 56.83 13.90 -15.85
N LEU A 10 56.15 13.39 -14.81
CA LEU A 10 55.55 12.06 -14.85
C LEU A 10 54.31 12.14 -15.75
N ASP A 11 54.46 11.71 -17.00
CA ASP A 11 53.33 11.26 -17.81
C ASP A 11 52.78 9.98 -17.18
N GLY A 12 51.70 10.13 -16.40
CA GLY A 12 50.86 9.01 -16.00
C GLY A 12 50.10 8.45 -17.21
N PRO A 13 49.75 7.15 -17.22
CA PRO A 13 49.08 6.55 -18.35
C PRO A 13 47.74 7.24 -18.59
N ARG A 14 47.56 7.70 -19.83
CA ARG A 14 46.32 8.23 -20.37
C ARG A 14 45.28 7.10 -20.32
N ILE A 15 44.53 7.03 -19.22
CA ILE A 15 43.33 6.22 -19.14
C ILE A 15 42.34 6.88 -20.08
N GLU A 16 42.15 6.29 -21.26
CA GLU A 16 41.02 6.61 -22.11
C GLU A 16 39.74 6.41 -21.30
N PRO A 17 38.85 7.41 -21.20
CA PRO A 17 37.53 7.17 -20.68
C PRO A 17 36.79 6.39 -21.77
N SER A 18 36.90 5.06 -21.75
CA SER A 18 35.84 4.19 -22.28
C SER A 18 34.64 4.30 -21.36
N ALA A 19 34.07 5.51 -21.29
CA ALA A 19 32.75 5.76 -20.79
C ALA A 19 31.80 5.35 -21.91
N GLN A 20 31.47 4.06 -21.93
CA GLN A 20 30.12 3.67 -22.29
C GLN A 20 29.23 4.33 -21.26
N THR A 21 28.78 5.55 -21.57
CA THR A 21 27.59 6.13 -20.97
C THR A 21 26.44 5.21 -21.35
N ALA A 22 26.21 4.19 -20.54
CA ALA A 22 24.99 3.42 -20.58
C ALA A 22 23.86 4.41 -20.28
N ASP A 23 23.15 4.80 -21.33
CA ASP A 23 21.85 5.43 -21.17
C ASP A 23 21.01 4.52 -20.24
N PRO A 24 20.50 5.00 -19.10
CA PRO A 24 19.74 4.19 -18.15
C PRO A 24 18.30 3.92 -18.65
N VAL A 25 18.10 3.87 -19.96
CA VAL A 25 16.81 4.10 -20.63
C VAL A 25 16.15 2.80 -21.11
N MET A 26 16.82 1.65 -20.95
CA MET A 26 16.45 0.41 -21.61
C MET A 26 16.76 -0.80 -20.73
N SER A 27 15.74 -1.35 -20.06
CA SER A 27 15.87 -2.62 -19.38
C SER A 27 15.70 -3.76 -20.39
N LYS A 28 16.71 -4.61 -20.51
CA LYS A 28 16.71 -5.76 -21.42
C LYS A 28 16.16 -7.00 -20.70
N SER A 29 15.11 -7.59 -21.28
CA SER A 29 14.56 -8.87 -20.83
C SER A 29 15.66 -9.93 -20.76
N CYS A 30 15.79 -10.60 -19.62
CA CYS A 30 16.76 -11.69 -19.44
C CYS A 30 16.33 -12.97 -20.17
N ILE A 31 15.03 -13.09 -20.49
CA ILE A 31 14.45 -14.26 -21.16
C ILE A 31 14.49 -14.10 -22.68
N THR A 32 14.02 -12.97 -23.18
CA THR A 32 13.81 -12.75 -24.63
C THR A 32 14.89 -11.87 -25.25
N GLY A 33 15.68 -11.15 -24.44
CA GLY A 33 16.60 -10.13 -24.92
C GLY A 33 15.91 -8.87 -25.46
N THR A 34 14.57 -8.82 -25.43
CA THR A 34 13.79 -7.67 -25.89
C THR A 34 14.01 -6.49 -24.95
N ILE A 35 14.15 -5.30 -25.53
CA ILE A 35 14.31 -4.08 -24.77
C ILE A 35 12.94 -3.50 -24.44
N LEU A 36 12.68 -3.28 -23.15
CA LEU A 36 11.46 -2.61 -22.69
C LEU A 36 11.62 -1.08 -22.80
N ASN A 37 10.85 -0.46 -23.68
CA ASN A 37 10.74 1.00 -23.73
C ASN A 37 9.56 1.48 -22.86
N TYR A 38 9.79 1.55 -21.55
CA TYR A 38 8.77 1.93 -20.55
C TYR A 38 8.44 3.44 -20.53
N ARG A 39 9.06 4.26 -21.40
CA ARG A 39 8.73 5.70 -21.57
C ARG A 39 7.73 5.95 -22.71
N SER A 40 7.24 4.89 -23.33
CA SER A 40 6.28 5.01 -24.43
C SER A 40 4.93 5.44 -23.88
N PRO A 41 4.32 6.54 -24.37
CA PRO A 41 3.05 7.01 -23.84
C PRO A 41 1.91 6.02 -24.11
N CYS A 42 0.81 6.13 -23.34
CA CYS A 42 -0.37 5.32 -23.58
C CYS A 42 -0.85 5.44 -25.04
N THR A 43 -0.95 4.30 -25.73
CA THR A 43 -1.57 4.24 -27.07
C THR A 43 -3.00 3.74 -27.02
N GLY A 44 -3.53 3.51 -25.81
CA GLY A 44 -4.89 3.05 -25.58
C GLY A 44 -5.92 4.17 -25.80
N GLY A 45 -7.03 3.85 -26.45
CA GLY A 45 -8.12 4.77 -26.77
C GLY A 45 -9.37 4.01 -27.19
N GLU A 46 -10.40 4.72 -27.68
CA GLU A 46 -11.65 4.09 -28.12
C GLU A 46 -11.38 3.00 -29.17
N GLY A 47 -11.65 1.74 -28.81
CA GLY A 47 -11.46 0.58 -29.69
C GLY A 47 -10.01 0.13 -29.91
N ARG A 48 -9.01 0.74 -29.25
CA ARG A 48 -7.60 0.36 -29.41
C ARG A 48 -6.95 -0.01 -28.07
N LEU A 49 -6.41 -1.23 -28.00
CA LEU A 49 -5.59 -1.67 -26.87
C LEU A 49 -4.27 -0.89 -26.80
N CYS A 50 -3.85 -0.60 -25.57
CA CYS A 50 -2.53 -0.02 -25.32
C CYS A 50 -1.43 -0.99 -25.76
N HIS A 51 -0.28 -0.48 -26.22
CA HIS A 51 0.83 -1.32 -26.66
C HIS A 51 1.34 -2.24 -25.53
N ILE A 52 1.20 -1.83 -24.27
CA ILE A 52 1.52 -2.66 -23.09
C ILE A 52 0.88 -4.04 -23.17
N PHE A 53 -0.32 -4.18 -23.73
CA PHE A 53 -0.99 -5.48 -23.85
C PHE A 53 -0.17 -6.49 -24.66
N ARG A 54 0.62 -6.03 -25.63
CA ARG A 54 1.53 -6.86 -26.43
C ARG A 54 2.82 -7.18 -25.67
N ASP A 55 3.24 -6.26 -24.81
CA ASP A 55 4.50 -6.34 -24.07
C ASP A 55 4.32 -6.89 -22.64
N LEU A 56 3.11 -7.33 -22.25
CA LEU A 56 2.80 -7.85 -20.92
C LEU A 56 3.80 -8.89 -20.41
N PRO A 57 4.26 -9.87 -21.22
CA PRO A 57 5.27 -10.84 -20.76
C PRO A 57 6.57 -10.17 -20.29
N ILE A 58 7.00 -9.11 -20.99
CA ILE A 58 8.23 -8.39 -20.67
C ILE A 58 8.03 -7.56 -19.40
N TRP A 59 6.93 -6.82 -19.27
CA TRP A 59 6.60 -6.08 -18.05
C TRP A 59 6.53 -7.01 -16.83
N ASN A 60 5.89 -8.17 -17.00
CA ASN A 60 5.74 -9.16 -15.95
C ASN A 60 7.06 -9.83 -15.56
N GLU A 61 8.07 -9.86 -16.43
CA GLU A 61 9.41 -10.32 -16.05
C GLU A 61 10.01 -9.46 -14.93
N TYR A 62 9.78 -8.15 -14.95
CA TYR A 62 10.25 -7.23 -13.92
C TYR A 62 9.38 -7.29 -12.67
N PHE A 63 8.06 -7.19 -12.82
CA PHE A 63 7.15 -7.19 -11.67
C PHE A 63 7.14 -8.51 -10.90
N THR A 64 7.36 -9.65 -11.56
CA THR A 64 7.38 -10.96 -10.87
C THR A 64 8.54 -11.04 -9.87
N ARG A 65 9.64 -10.28 -10.08
CA ARG A 65 10.76 -10.20 -9.13
C ARG A 65 10.37 -9.60 -7.78
N VAL A 66 9.31 -8.79 -7.76
CA VAL A 66 8.73 -8.20 -6.55
C VAL A 66 7.34 -8.77 -6.25
N ASN A 67 7.04 -9.98 -6.71
CA ASN A 67 5.78 -10.68 -6.50
C ASN A 67 4.54 -9.91 -7.00
N LEU A 68 4.67 -9.20 -8.12
CA LEU A 68 3.58 -8.49 -8.79
C LEU A 68 3.44 -8.96 -10.24
N ALA A 69 2.27 -8.77 -10.83
CA ALA A 69 2.09 -8.91 -12.27
C ALA A 69 0.96 -8.02 -12.80
N LEU A 70 1.14 -7.51 -14.01
CA LEU A 70 0.09 -6.92 -14.80
C LEU A 70 -0.81 -8.02 -15.37
N ARG A 71 -2.11 -7.83 -15.18
CA ARG A 71 -3.17 -8.66 -15.74
C ARG A 71 -4.26 -7.79 -16.33
N GLU A 72 -4.98 -8.33 -17.30
CA GLU A 72 -6.18 -7.69 -17.81
C GLU A 72 -7.26 -7.72 -16.71
N PHE A 73 -7.76 -6.53 -16.36
CA PHE A 73 -8.83 -6.34 -15.39
C PHE A 73 -10.21 -6.48 -16.05
N SER A 74 -10.35 -5.78 -17.18
CA SER A 74 -11.47 -5.83 -18.10
C SER A 74 -10.93 -5.52 -19.50
N ALA A 75 -11.75 -5.64 -20.55
CA ALA A 75 -11.30 -5.43 -21.93
C ALA A 75 -10.58 -4.06 -22.09
N GLY A 76 -9.28 -4.09 -22.32
CA GLY A 76 -8.46 -2.88 -22.50
C GLY A 76 -8.03 -2.15 -21.22
N GLU A 77 -8.33 -2.71 -20.05
CA GLU A 77 -7.93 -2.19 -18.75
C GLU A 77 -7.00 -3.17 -18.03
N LEU A 78 -6.00 -2.63 -17.33
CA LEU A 78 -4.98 -3.38 -16.63
C LEU A 78 -5.13 -3.22 -15.12
N SER A 79 -4.81 -4.31 -14.41
CA SER A 79 -4.56 -4.33 -12.98
C SER A 79 -3.16 -4.82 -12.71
N LEU A 80 -2.44 -4.14 -11.82
CA LEU A 80 -1.27 -4.71 -11.16
C LEU A 80 -1.76 -5.48 -9.93
N VAL A 81 -1.46 -6.78 -9.87
CA VAL A 81 -1.93 -7.68 -8.79
C VAL A 81 -0.77 -8.39 -8.12
N GLU A 82 -0.94 -8.75 -6.85
CA GLU A 82 0.02 -9.61 -6.16
C GLU A 82 0.02 -11.01 -6.76
N THR A 83 1.21 -11.48 -7.16
CA THR A 83 1.42 -12.88 -7.52
C THR A 83 1.88 -13.62 -6.28
N ARG A 84 1.00 -14.44 -5.72
CA ARG A 84 1.38 -15.38 -4.64
C ARG A 84 2.34 -16.42 -5.21
N CYS A 85 3.63 -16.11 -5.20
CA CYS A 85 4.68 -17.05 -5.55
C CYS A 85 5.29 -17.59 -4.24
N PRO A 86 4.86 -18.79 -3.76
CA PRO A 86 5.39 -19.36 -2.51
C PRO A 86 6.88 -19.70 -2.57
N GLN A 87 7.50 -19.64 -3.76
CA GLN A 87 8.87 -20.08 -4.00
C GLN A 87 9.94 -19.00 -3.70
N LEU A 88 9.56 -17.73 -3.54
CA LEU A 88 10.51 -16.62 -3.29
C LEU A 88 10.52 -16.14 -1.82
N LEU A 89 9.60 -16.62 -0.97
CA LEU A 89 9.42 -16.16 0.41
C LEU A 89 10.48 -16.67 1.41
N SER A 90 11.62 -17.19 0.97
CA SER A 90 12.54 -17.91 1.88
C SER A 90 14.04 -17.80 1.58
N CYS A 91 14.52 -16.78 0.85
CA CYS A 91 15.96 -16.65 0.59
C CYS A 91 16.58 -15.37 1.20
N PRO A 92 17.07 -15.42 2.47
CA PRO A 92 17.64 -14.28 3.19
C PRO A 92 19.06 -13.88 2.71
N ARG A 93 19.37 -14.04 1.42
CA ARG A 93 20.72 -13.84 0.86
C ARG A 93 20.81 -12.75 -0.23
N PHE A 94 19.77 -11.95 -0.43
CA PHE A 94 19.66 -11.05 -1.59
C PHE A 94 19.28 -9.60 -1.29
N ASP A 95 19.55 -9.08 -0.08
CA ASP A 95 19.14 -7.73 0.34
C ASP A 95 19.50 -6.59 -0.63
N LEU A 96 20.67 -6.66 -1.28
CA LEU A 96 21.11 -5.65 -2.25
C LEU A 96 20.38 -5.77 -3.59
N VAL A 97 20.25 -7.00 -4.10
CA VAL A 97 19.56 -7.30 -5.37
C VAL A 97 18.06 -6.99 -5.24
N GLU A 98 17.47 -7.25 -4.08
CA GLU A 98 16.09 -6.89 -3.77
C GLU A 98 15.89 -5.36 -3.73
N ARG A 99 16.89 -4.56 -3.32
CA ARG A 99 16.79 -3.09 -3.37
C ARG A 99 16.74 -2.59 -4.82
N GLU A 100 17.60 -3.11 -5.69
CA GLU A 100 17.61 -2.74 -7.10
C GLU A 100 16.29 -3.11 -7.79
N TRP A 101 15.78 -4.33 -7.55
CA TRP A 101 14.50 -4.76 -8.10
C TRP A 101 13.32 -3.92 -7.62
N ARG A 102 13.31 -3.51 -6.34
CA ARG A 102 12.29 -2.62 -5.80
C ARG A 102 12.34 -1.24 -6.45
N HIS A 103 13.53 -0.66 -6.61
CA HIS A 103 13.69 0.64 -7.25
C HIS A 103 13.27 0.58 -8.74
N GLU A 104 13.67 -0.47 -9.45
CA GLU A 104 13.25 -0.71 -10.83
C GLU A 104 11.72 -0.88 -10.92
N ALA A 105 11.11 -1.69 -10.06
CA ALA A 105 9.67 -1.88 -10.03
C ALA A 105 8.91 -0.59 -9.67
N ALA A 106 9.40 0.20 -8.70
CA ALA A 106 8.83 1.50 -8.36
C ALA A 106 8.92 2.48 -9.53
N THR A 107 10.03 2.46 -10.27
CA THR A 107 10.20 3.24 -11.49
C THR A 107 9.23 2.83 -12.57
N LEU A 108 9.10 1.54 -12.84
CA LEU A 108 8.13 1.02 -13.82
C LEU A 108 6.70 1.36 -13.41
N LEU A 109 6.33 1.19 -12.14
CA LEU A 109 5.02 1.56 -11.62
C LEU A 109 4.74 3.06 -11.78
N HIS A 110 5.73 3.91 -11.47
CA HIS A 110 5.61 5.34 -11.69
C HIS A 110 5.32 5.68 -13.14
N GLN A 111 6.04 5.06 -14.09
CA GLN A 111 5.80 5.29 -15.52
C GLN A 111 4.42 4.78 -15.95
N LEU A 112 3.98 3.63 -15.43
CA LEU A 112 2.63 3.14 -15.69
C LEU A 112 1.55 4.11 -15.19
N LEU A 113 1.64 4.58 -13.95
CA LEU A 113 0.62 5.46 -13.37
C LEU A 113 0.62 6.87 -14.00
N THR A 114 1.79 7.37 -14.41
CA THR A 114 1.92 8.71 -15.01
C THR A 114 1.60 8.74 -16.50
N GLN A 115 2.00 7.69 -17.25
CA GLN A 115 1.90 7.70 -18.71
C GLN A 115 0.74 6.86 -19.25
N HIS A 116 0.24 5.89 -18.49
CA HIS A 116 -0.75 4.93 -18.97
C HIS A 116 -2.10 5.06 -18.29
N ARG A 117 -3.10 5.39 -19.12
CA ARG A 117 -4.51 5.50 -18.71
C ARG A 117 -5.22 4.15 -18.58
N CYS A 118 -4.59 3.09 -19.09
CA CYS A 118 -5.16 1.74 -19.03
C CYS A 118 -4.97 1.07 -17.66
N LEU A 119 -4.10 1.57 -16.78
CA LEU A 119 -3.95 1.01 -15.43
C LEU A 119 -5.03 1.58 -14.51
N VAL A 120 -5.96 0.72 -14.07
CA VAL A 120 -7.15 1.11 -13.30
C VAL A 120 -7.17 0.52 -11.89
N SER A 121 -6.35 -0.49 -11.63
CA SER A 121 -6.30 -1.19 -10.36
C SER A 121 -4.84 -1.49 -10.00
N VAL A 122 -4.44 -1.20 -8.76
CA VAL A 122 -3.10 -1.46 -8.26
C VAL A 122 -3.19 -2.14 -6.91
N GLU A 123 -2.47 -3.24 -6.77
CA GLU A 123 -2.17 -3.89 -5.50
C GLU A 123 -0.68 -3.72 -5.19
N LEU A 124 -0.37 -3.16 -4.02
CA LEU A 124 0.99 -3.01 -3.52
C LEU A 124 1.21 -3.97 -2.36
N ASN A 125 2.30 -4.73 -2.42
CA ASN A 125 2.68 -5.68 -1.39
C ASN A 125 3.79 -5.13 -0.47
N GLU A 126 4.18 -5.93 0.52
CA GLU A 126 5.27 -5.60 1.46
C GLU A 126 6.59 -5.26 0.80
N HIS A 127 6.94 -5.93 -0.29
CA HIS A 127 8.20 -5.67 -0.98
C HIS A 127 8.22 -4.25 -1.57
N MET A 128 7.09 -3.75 -2.05
CA MET A 128 6.99 -2.38 -2.57
C MET A 128 6.94 -1.31 -1.48
N LEU A 129 6.39 -1.65 -0.31
CA LEU A 129 6.11 -0.70 0.78
C LEU A 129 7.18 -0.67 1.87
N SER A 130 8.15 -1.58 1.82
CA SER A 130 9.26 -1.66 2.78
C SER A 130 10.57 -1.19 2.16
N GLY A 131 11.48 -0.65 3.00
CA GLY A 131 12.86 -0.36 2.61
C GLY A 131 13.22 1.12 2.57
N SER A 132 14.02 1.50 1.58
CA SER A 132 14.55 2.86 1.46
C SER A 132 13.46 3.88 1.12
N PRO A 133 13.61 5.14 1.56
CA PRO A 133 12.60 6.19 1.34
C PRO A 133 12.45 6.59 -0.13
N GLU A 134 13.46 6.35 -0.97
CA GLU A 134 13.48 6.74 -2.39
C GLU A 134 12.39 6.02 -3.23
N PRO A 135 12.31 4.68 -3.32
CA PRO A 135 11.19 3.99 -3.98
C PRO A 135 9.82 4.36 -3.42
N ILE A 136 9.74 4.57 -2.10
CA ILE A 136 8.50 4.91 -1.41
C ILE A 136 7.99 6.29 -1.85
N ALA A 137 8.85 7.30 -1.87
CA ALA A 137 8.52 8.62 -2.37
C ALA A 137 8.05 8.56 -3.83
N GLN A 138 8.75 7.78 -4.66
CA GLN A 138 8.39 7.59 -6.06
C GLN A 138 7.02 6.91 -6.23
N ILE A 139 6.64 5.97 -5.36
CA ILE A 139 5.32 5.35 -5.35
C ILE A 139 4.26 6.38 -4.94
N CYS A 140 4.50 7.20 -3.91
CA CYS A 140 3.57 8.25 -3.50
C CYS A 140 3.36 9.30 -4.60
N ASP A 141 4.44 9.70 -5.28
CA ASP A 141 4.39 10.62 -6.43
C ASP A 141 3.61 10.00 -7.60
N ALA A 142 3.84 8.71 -7.87
CA ALA A 142 3.11 7.95 -8.89
C ALA A 142 1.60 7.87 -8.59
N LEU A 143 1.23 7.58 -7.34
CA LEU A 143 -0.16 7.54 -6.92
C LEU A 143 -0.81 8.93 -7.05
N SER A 144 -0.10 9.98 -6.63
CA SER A 144 -0.60 11.37 -6.68
C SER A 144 -0.79 11.90 -8.10
N SER A 145 -0.04 11.38 -9.06
CA SER A 145 -0.15 11.73 -10.49
C SER A 145 -1.11 10.82 -11.27
N GLY A 146 -1.41 9.63 -10.75
CA GLY A 146 -2.30 8.65 -11.37
C GLY A 146 -3.74 9.14 -11.43
N THR A 147 -4.18 9.57 -12.61
CA THR A 147 -5.54 10.13 -12.79
C THR A 147 -6.61 9.06 -13.03
N THR A 148 -6.24 7.85 -13.44
CA THR A 148 -7.19 6.78 -13.83
C THR A 148 -7.35 5.67 -12.81
N LEU A 149 -6.62 5.71 -11.70
CA LEU A 149 -6.64 4.65 -10.70
C LEU A 149 -7.98 4.60 -9.97
N ARG A 150 -8.74 3.52 -10.17
CA ARG A 150 -10.06 3.31 -9.55
C ARG A 150 -10.01 2.41 -8.33
N LYS A 151 -9.07 1.48 -8.28
CA LYS A 151 -8.89 0.54 -7.17
C LYS A 151 -7.46 0.56 -6.66
N LEU A 152 -7.28 0.68 -5.35
CA LEU A 152 -6.00 0.54 -4.68
C LEU A 152 -6.13 -0.45 -3.52
N THR A 153 -5.26 -1.46 -3.51
CA THR A 153 -5.13 -2.44 -2.44
C THR A 153 -3.73 -2.36 -1.87
N LEU A 154 -3.60 -2.24 -0.56
CA LEU A 154 -2.33 -2.26 0.15
C LEU A 154 -2.26 -3.52 1.02
N SER A 155 -1.45 -4.47 0.59
CA SER A 155 -1.33 -5.82 1.14
C SER A 155 0.00 -5.98 1.87
N LEU A 156 -0.01 -5.87 3.21
CA LEU A 156 1.12 -6.35 4.03
C LEU A 156 0.69 -7.70 4.61
N PRO A 157 1.41 -8.81 4.36
CA PRO A 157 1.02 -10.10 4.90
C PRO A 157 1.06 -10.01 6.42
N PHE A 158 -0.13 -9.93 7.02
CA PHE A 158 -0.29 -9.94 8.46
C PHE A 158 0.09 -11.34 8.95
N ARG A 159 1.29 -11.49 9.52
CA ARG A 159 1.75 -12.75 10.13
C ARG A 159 1.19 -12.86 11.55
N PRO A 160 0.13 -13.65 11.80
CA PRO A 160 -0.56 -13.66 13.09
C PRO A 160 0.30 -14.23 14.22
N SER A 161 1.35 -14.99 13.86
CA SER A 161 2.34 -15.50 14.81
C SER A 161 3.04 -14.40 15.61
N TRP A 162 2.95 -13.15 15.15
CA TRP A 162 3.67 -12.00 15.69
C TRP A 162 2.73 -10.98 16.31
N ILE A 163 1.53 -11.38 16.74
CA ILE A 163 0.77 -10.59 17.72
C ILE A 163 1.69 -10.45 18.93
N CYS A 164 2.30 -9.28 19.01
CA CYS A 164 3.05 -8.75 20.12
C CYS A 164 2.70 -9.43 21.45
N PRO A 165 3.67 -10.08 22.14
CA PRO A 165 3.44 -10.64 23.47
C PRO A 165 2.82 -9.64 24.47
N TRP A 166 3.02 -8.33 24.25
CA TRP A 166 2.41 -7.27 25.06
C TRP A 166 0.88 -7.12 24.90
N TYR A 167 0.28 -7.60 23.80
CA TYR A 167 -1.19 -7.67 23.67
C TYR A 167 -1.79 -8.81 24.50
N HIS A 168 -1.03 -9.88 24.75
CA HIS A 168 -1.45 -11.03 25.57
C HIS A 168 -1.19 -10.82 27.08
N ALA A 169 -0.28 -9.91 27.47
CA ALA A 169 0.07 -9.66 28.87
C ALA A 169 -0.93 -8.79 29.67
N ARG A 170 -2.13 -8.54 29.12
CA ARG A 170 -3.06 -7.51 29.62
C ARG A 170 -4.30 -7.96 30.42
N PRO A 171 -4.32 -9.07 31.20
CA PRO A 171 -5.35 -9.21 32.23
C PRO A 171 -4.99 -8.59 33.60
N VAL A 172 -3.74 -8.13 33.86
CA VAL A 172 -3.30 -7.87 35.26
C VAL A 172 -2.68 -6.49 35.55
N TYR A 173 -2.35 -5.66 34.57
CA TYR A 173 -1.65 -4.38 34.84
C TYR A 173 -2.46 -3.14 34.42
N ASP A 174 -3.51 -2.86 35.19
CA ASP A 174 -4.15 -1.54 35.26
C ASP A 174 -3.34 -0.71 36.28
N GLY A 175 -2.51 0.23 35.82
CA GLY A 175 -1.99 1.29 36.71
C GLY A 175 -0.54 1.76 36.55
N CYS A 176 0.30 1.14 35.72
CA CYS A 176 1.72 1.54 35.64
C CYS A 176 2.34 1.40 34.25
N MET A 177 1.85 2.14 33.25
CA MET A 177 2.64 2.43 32.05
C MET A 177 2.44 3.88 31.65
N SER A 178 3.49 4.68 31.87
CA SER A 178 3.60 6.05 31.36
C SER A 178 3.69 6.02 29.82
N PRO A 179 3.11 6.99 29.09
CA PRO A 179 3.09 7.04 27.62
C PRO A 179 4.48 7.04 26.94
N HIS A 180 5.54 7.29 27.70
CA HIS A 180 6.88 7.55 27.18
C HIS A 180 7.76 6.30 26.93
N HIS A 181 7.22 5.08 27.05
CA HIS A 181 8.00 3.83 26.86
C HIS A 181 7.83 3.16 25.49
N PHE A 182 7.06 3.74 24.56
CA PHE A 182 6.91 3.19 23.21
C PHE A 182 8.07 3.55 22.25
N ASP A 183 8.92 4.51 22.61
CA ASP A 183 10.00 5.00 21.73
C ASP A 183 11.27 4.13 21.77
N THR A 184 11.42 3.23 22.75
CA THR A 184 12.67 2.48 23.00
C THR A 184 12.64 0.99 22.66
N TYR A 185 11.53 0.44 22.16
CA TYR A 185 11.48 -0.95 21.67
C TYR A 185 11.65 -1.01 20.15
N SER A 186 12.87 -0.69 19.69
CA SER A 186 13.38 -1.02 18.37
C SER A 186 13.76 -2.51 18.31
N GLU A 187 13.60 -3.14 17.14
CA GLU A 187 14.02 -4.53 16.82
C GLU A 187 13.00 -5.66 17.04
N GLY A 188 11.70 -5.36 16.94
CA GLY A 188 10.72 -6.38 16.53
C GLY A 188 10.65 -6.48 15.01
N PRO A 189 10.38 -7.65 14.41
CA PRO A 189 10.32 -7.84 12.95
C PRO A 189 9.03 -7.27 12.32
N TYR A 190 8.45 -6.23 12.93
CA TYR A 190 7.29 -5.56 12.39
C TYR A 190 7.71 -4.74 11.18
N THR A 191 7.10 -4.99 10.03
CA THR A 191 7.18 -4.11 8.87
C THR A 191 6.50 -2.79 9.23
N ARG A 192 7.24 -1.90 9.88
CA ARG A 192 6.83 -0.52 10.07
C ARG A 192 6.73 0.09 8.67
N LEU A 193 5.52 0.45 8.28
CA LEU A 193 5.32 1.33 7.13
C LEU A 193 6.11 2.60 7.39
N ASP A 194 6.87 3.01 6.38
CA ASP A 194 7.66 4.22 6.48
C ASP A 194 6.75 5.44 6.72
N HIS A 195 7.18 6.36 7.57
CA HIS A 195 6.37 7.54 7.90
C HIS A 195 6.16 8.43 6.67
N SER A 196 7.14 8.52 5.76
CA SER A 196 6.99 9.28 4.51
C SER A 196 5.96 8.63 3.59
N PHE A 197 5.91 7.29 3.54
CA PHE A 197 4.85 6.57 2.83
C PHE A 197 3.47 6.94 3.37
N LEU A 198 3.27 6.83 4.68
CA LEU A 198 1.96 7.08 5.31
C LEU A 198 1.49 8.51 5.07
N LYS A 199 2.39 9.48 5.17
CA LYS A 199 2.11 10.88 4.87
C LYS A 199 1.73 11.07 3.40
N GLY A 200 2.56 10.58 2.46
CA GLY A 200 2.30 10.71 1.03
C GLY A 200 1.02 9.98 0.60
N PHE A 201 0.74 8.83 1.21
CA PHE A 201 -0.49 8.09 1.01
C PHE A 201 -1.72 8.85 1.52
N ALA A 202 -1.66 9.42 2.73
CA ALA A 202 -2.76 10.24 3.26
C ALA A 202 -3.01 11.49 2.40
N ASP A 203 -1.95 12.15 1.91
CA ASP A 203 -2.06 13.30 1.02
C ASP A 203 -2.66 12.88 -0.36
N PHE A 204 -2.25 11.74 -0.92
CA PHE A 204 -2.87 11.16 -2.12
C PHE A 204 -4.39 10.94 -1.94
N LEU A 205 -4.80 10.36 -0.81
CA LEU A 205 -6.22 10.10 -0.53
C LEU A 205 -7.06 11.39 -0.45
N ALA A 206 -6.45 12.49 -0.01
CA ALA A 206 -7.11 13.79 0.06
C ALA A 206 -7.38 14.40 -1.33
N ILE A 207 -6.50 14.14 -2.30
CA ILE A 207 -6.55 14.79 -3.62
C ILE A 207 -7.11 13.91 -4.73
N THR A 208 -7.09 12.58 -4.56
CA THR A 208 -7.52 11.65 -5.60
C THR A 208 -9.00 11.86 -5.97
N ARG A 209 -9.28 11.83 -7.28
CA ARG A 209 -10.62 12.05 -7.86
C ARG A 209 -11.15 10.86 -8.64
N SER A 210 -10.37 9.79 -8.76
CA SER A 210 -10.73 8.59 -9.53
C SER A 210 -10.84 7.34 -8.66
N LEU A 211 -10.21 7.35 -7.48
CA LEU A 211 -10.23 6.20 -6.58
C LEU A 211 -11.64 5.99 -6.02
N THR A 212 -12.21 4.81 -6.29
CA THR A 212 -13.54 4.39 -5.84
C THR A 212 -13.48 3.25 -4.84
N THR A 213 -12.46 2.39 -4.95
CA THR A 213 -12.24 1.24 -4.07
C THR A 213 -10.90 1.35 -3.38
N LEU A 214 -10.90 1.35 -2.05
CA LEU A 214 -9.70 1.31 -1.23
C LEU A 214 -9.72 0.09 -0.32
N ASP A 215 -8.67 -0.73 -0.37
CA ASP A 215 -8.47 -1.84 0.54
C ASP A 215 -7.16 -1.68 1.31
N ILE A 216 -7.28 -1.47 2.61
CA ILE A 216 -6.20 -1.40 3.59
C ILE A 216 -6.40 -2.43 4.70
N SER A 217 -7.21 -3.45 4.46
CA SER A 217 -7.56 -4.48 5.46
C SER A 217 -6.36 -5.31 5.91
N GLN A 218 -5.30 -5.37 5.11
CA GLN A 218 -4.08 -6.08 5.47
C GLN A 218 -3.00 -5.15 6.06
N LEU A 219 -3.26 -3.85 6.23
CA LEU A 219 -2.25 -2.95 6.78
C LEU A 219 -2.23 -2.99 8.33
N PRO A 220 -1.05 -3.19 8.94
CA PRO A 220 -0.84 -3.04 10.38
C PRO A 220 -0.66 -1.56 10.74
N LEU A 221 -1.70 -0.75 10.57
CA LEU A 221 -1.64 0.66 10.94
C LEU A 221 -1.73 0.82 12.47
N LEU A 222 -0.80 1.60 13.02
CA LEU A 222 -0.92 2.13 14.38
C LEU A 222 -1.98 3.25 14.42
N GLU A 223 -2.55 3.49 15.60
CA GLU A 223 -3.68 4.41 15.79
C GLU A 223 -3.44 5.81 15.21
N SER A 224 -2.30 6.44 15.55
CA SER A 224 -1.96 7.78 15.05
C SER A 224 -1.97 7.88 13.53
N ASN A 225 -1.54 6.81 12.85
CA ASN A 225 -1.44 6.75 11.40
C ASN A 225 -2.81 6.50 10.76
N ALA A 226 -3.65 5.69 11.40
CA ALA A 226 -5.03 5.47 10.97
C ALA A 226 -5.88 6.75 11.09
N GLY A 227 -5.72 7.50 12.19
CA GLY A 227 -6.43 8.76 12.40
C GLY A 227 -6.17 9.80 11.29
N ASP A 228 -4.91 9.95 10.88
CA ASP A 228 -4.53 10.84 9.78
C ASP A 228 -5.12 10.40 8.43
N ILE A 229 -5.09 9.09 8.13
CA ILE A 229 -5.70 8.53 6.91
C ILE A 229 -7.20 8.84 6.86
N PHE A 230 -7.94 8.58 7.95
CA PHE A 230 -9.38 8.85 7.97
C PHE A 230 -9.72 10.34 7.94
N ARG A 231 -8.91 11.19 8.59
CA ARG A 231 -9.08 12.64 8.51
C ARG A 231 -8.92 13.17 7.09
N ARG A 232 -8.00 12.60 6.29
CA ARG A 232 -7.84 12.94 4.87
C ARG A 232 -8.96 12.34 4.01
N LEU A 233 -9.35 11.09 4.26
CA LEU A 233 -10.47 10.44 3.57
C LEU A 233 -11.83 11.11 3.83
N LYS A 234 -11.99 11.79 4.97
CA LYS A 234 -13.22 12.51 5.32
C LYS A 234 -13.66 13.53 4.26
N GLY A 235 -12.70 14.19 3.61
CA GLY A 235 -12.97 15.10 2.49
C GLY A 235 -13.02 14.43 1.12
N ASN A 236 -12.71 13.13 1.03
CA ASN A 236 -12.76 12.39 -0.21
C ASN A 236 -14.21 12.03 -0.55
N THR A 237 -14.61 12.34 -1.78
CA THR A 237 -15.98 12.15 -2.27
C THR A 237 -16.09 11.07 -3.35
N THR A 238 -15.02 10.32 -3.60
CA THR A 238 -14.96 9.35 -4.71
C THR A 238 -14.91 7.92 -4.22
N VAL A 239 -14.31 7.69 -3.06
CA VAL A 239 -14.28 6.36 -2.43
C VAL A 239 -15.70 5.97 -1.99
N THR A 240 -16.20 4.89 -2.57
CA THR A 240 -17.50 4.27 -2.28
C THR A 240 -17.36 2.90 -1.64
N THR A 241 -16.21 2.24 -1.83
CA THR A 241 -15.90 0.92 -1.24
C THR A 241 -14.63 1.01 -0.41
N LEU A 242 -14.73 0.65 0.87
CA LEU A 242 -13.60 0.67 1.82
C LEU A 242 -13.47 -0.69 2.51
N SER A 243 -12.26 -1.24 2.51
CA SER A 243 -11.92 -2.45 3.28
C SER A 243 -10.86 -2.11 4.33
N VAL A 244 -11.15 -2.41 5.60
CA VAL A 244 -10.30 -2.13 6.77
C VAL A 244 -10.22 -3.35 7.68
N ASN A 245 -9.39 -3.28 8.72
CA ASN A 245 -9.32 -4.31 9.75
C ASN A 245 -9.62 -3.79 11.15
N THR A 246 -9.84 -4.71 12.08
CA THR A 246 -10.16 -4.39 13.48
C THR A 246 -9.05 -3.68 14.26
N LEU A 247 -7.79 -3.74 13.82
CA LEU A 247 -6.69 -3.01 14.48
C LEU A 247 -6.80 -1.52 14.18
N ILE A 248 -7.15 -1.18 12.94
CA ILE A 248 -7.43 0.19 12.48
C ILE A 248 -8.63 0.80 13.23
N LEU A 249 -9.57 -0.04 13.68
CA LEU A 249 -10.81 0.38 14.34
C LEU A 249 -10.78 0.31 15.88
N SER A 250 -9.69 -0.14 16.50
CA SER A 250 -9.72 -0.50 17.93
C SER A 250 -9.71 0.74 18.86
N PRO A 251 -10.72 0.95 19.71
CA PRO A 251 -10.89 2.15 20.55
C PRO A 251 -10.00 2.21 21.82
N TYR A 252 -9.02 1.31 21.96
CA TYR A 252 -8.25 1.11 23.20
C TYR A 252 -6.99 1.96 23.33
N VAL A 253 -6.59 2.72 22.31
CA VAL A 253 -5.31 3.45 22.36
C VAL A 253 -5.52 4.96 22.58
N SER A 254 -6.70 5.50 22.26
CA SER A 254 -7.09 6.84 22.67
C SER A 254 -8.61 6.97 22.86
N ARG A 255 -9.01 7.36 24.07
CA ARG A 255 -10.38 7.83 24.39
C ARG A 255 -10.81 9.06 23.57
N ASN A 256 -9.91 9.62 22.75
CA ASN A 256 -10.09 10.82 21.96
C ASN A 256 -9.91 10.60 20.44
N ASP A 257 -9.64 9.38 19.95
CA ASP A 257 -9.37 9.20 18.51
C ASP A 257 -10.67 8.93 17.74
N VAL A 258 -11.30 10.04 17.44
CA VAL A 258 -12.57 10.13 16.72
C VAL A 258 -12.37 9.87 15.22
N GLY A 259 -11.16 9.58 14.71
CA GLY A 259 -10.86 9.57 13.28
C GLY A 259 -11.81 8.74 12.42
N PHE A 260 -12.03 7.46 12.75
CA PHE A 260 -12.94 6.60 11.98
C PHE A 260 -14.42 6.89 12.27
N ALA A 261 -14.77 7.14 13.53
CA ALA A 261 -16.16 7.46 13.91
C ALA A 261 -16.62 8.77 13.26
N ASP A 262 -15.80 9.82 13.30
CA ASP A 262 -16.02 11.10 12.61
C ASP A 262 -16.04 10.93 11.10
N TYR A 263 -15.16 10.08 10.55
CA TYR A 263 -15.20 9.74 9.14
C TYR A 263 -16.57 9.14 8.78
N MET A 264 -17.04 8.14 9.50
CA MET A 264 -18.38 7.55 9.28
C MET A 264 -19.51 8.57 9.52
N LEU A 265 -19.36 9.45 10.50
CA LEU A 265 -20.28 10.54 10.83
C LEU A 265 -20.17 11.74 9.90
N GLU A 266 -19.35 11.78 8.87
CA GLU A 266 -19.33 12.91 7.94
C GLU A 266 -19.26 12.50 6.49
N ASN A 267 -18.73 11.31 6.22
CA ASN A 267 -18.70 10.73 4.90
C ASN A 267 -20.13 10.53 4.38
N ARG A 268 -20.31 10.84 3.09
CA ARG A 268 -21.60 10.74 2.37
C ARG A 268 -21.51 9.90 1.11
N THR A 269 -20.39 9.21 0.90
CA THR A 269 -20.07 8.55 -0.37
C THR A 269 -19.85 7.07 -0.22
N LEU A 270 -19.46 6.62 0.97
CA LEU A 270 -19.23 5.23 1.29
C LEU A 270 -20.56 4.46 1.24
N GLN A 271 -20.57 3.46 0.37
CA GLN A 271 -21.69 2.56 0.09
C GLN A 271 -21.39 1.14 0.58
N SER A 272 -20.15 0.69 0.46
CA SER A 272 -19.72 -0.64 0.87
C SER A 272 -18.55 -0.56 1.85
N LEU A 273 -18.71 -1.16 3.02
CA LEU A 273 -17.69 -1.27 4.05
C LEU A 273 -17.42 -2.73 4.35
N SER A 274 -16.17 -3.16 4.17
CA SER A 274 -15.71 -4.46 4.62
C SER A 274 -14.77 -4.29 5.81
N VAL A 275 -15.02 -5.04 6.87
CA VAL A 275 -14.17 -5.08 8.05
C VAL A 275 -13.66 -6.50 8.22
N THR A 276 -12.34 -6.67 8.37
CA THR A 276 -11.69 -7.95 8.63
C THR A 276 -11.16 -8.04 10.04
N ALA A 277 -11.54 -9.10 10.76
CA ALA A 277 -11.02 -9.40 12.08
C ALA A 277 -9.64 -10.08 12.01
N LEU A 278 -8.59 -9.39 12.48
CA LEU A 278 -7.20 -9.92 12.45
C LEU A 278 -6.74 -10.63 13.73
N ALA A 279 -7.56 -10.68 14.79
CA ALA A 279 -7.22 -11.33 16.05
C ALA A 279 -8.40 -12.11 16.63
N GLU A 280 -8.13 -13.16 17.42
CA GLU A 280 -9.18 -13.86 18.20
C GLU A 280 -9.92 -12.93 19.19
N HIS A 281 -9.39 -11.73 19.43
CA HIS A 281 -10.03 -10.63 20.16
C HIS A 281 -11.15 -9.92 19.37
N ALA A 282 -11.55 -10.43 18.20
CA ALA A 282 -12.82 -10.11 17.55
C ALA A 282 -14.07 -10.43 18.39
N ARG A 283 -13.88 -11.00 19.60
CA ARG A 283 -14.88 -11.05 20.68
C ARG A 283 -15.22 -9.67 21.27
N ARG A 284 -14.53 -8.60 20.87
CA ARG A 284 -14.78 -7.23 21.35
C ARG A 284 -16.10 -6.69 20.81
N ASP A 285 -16.67 -5.78 21.60
CA ASP A 285 -17.94 -5.18 21.27
C ASP A 285 -17.80 -4.13 20.15
N PHE A 286 -18.30 -4.47 18.95
CA PHE A 286 -18.42 -3.58 17.80
C PHE A 286 -19.84 -3.03 17.66
N THR A 287 -20.65 -3.06 18.73
CA THR A 287 -21.97 -2.41 18.78
C THR A 287 -21.91 -0.95 18.38
N TRP A 288 -20.83 -0.22 18.71
CA TRP A 288 -20.63 1.18 18.31
C TRP A 288 -20.49 1.33 16.80
N LEU A 289 -19.79 0.41 16.12
CA LEU A 289 -19.64 0.42 14.67
C LEU A 289 -21.00 0.19 14.05
N ILE A 290 -21.68 -0.88 14.45
CA ILE A 290 -23.05 -1.21 14.01
C ILE A 290 -24.00 -0.02 14.23
N GLY A 291 -23.96 0.61 15.41
CA GLY A 291 -24.74 1.81 15.72
C GLY A 291 -24.41 3.01 14.82
N ALA A 292 -23.13 3.28 14.57
CA ALA A 292 -22.71 4.36 13.68
C ALA A 292 -23.20 4.15 12.25
N LEU A 293 -23.12 2.92 11.72
CA LEU A 293 -23.62 2.57 10.39
C LEU A 293 -25.12 2.85 10.26
N PHE A 294 -25.89 2.62 11.32
CA PHE A 294 -27.35 2.77 11.33
C PHE A 294 -27.84 4.20 11.56
N THR A 295 -26.93 5.15 11.80
CA THR A 295 -27.28 6.57 11.87
C THR A 295 -27.27 7.25 10.49
N ARG A 296 -26.70 6.62 9.44
CA ARG A 296 -26.53 7.25 8.11
C ARG A 296 -26.83 6.33 6.93
N ASN A 297 -27.72 6.80 6.04
CA ASN A 297 -28.33 6.03 4.95
C ASN A 297 -27.47 5.84 3.68
N THR A 298 -26.16 6.16 3.68
CA THR A 298 -25.34 6.01 2.45
C THR A 298 -24.75 4.62 2.31
N LEU A 299 -24.50 3.94 3.43
CA LEU A 299 -23.98 2.58 3.43
C LEU A 299 -25.11 1.59 3.11
N SER A 300 -24.94 0.85 2.02
CA SER A 300 -25.86 -0.20 1.56
C SER A 300 -25.31 -1.60 1.80
N GLU A 301 -23.99 -1.75 1.96
CA GLU A 301 -23.32 -3.03 2.16
C GLU A 301 -22.35 -2.96 3.35
N LEU A 302 -22.50 -3.90 4.28
CA LEU A 302 -21.56 -4.15 5.36
C LEU A 302 -21.12 -5.61 5.30
N ASN A 303 -19.81 -5.84 5.12
CA ASN A 303 -19.21 -7.15 5.19
C ASN A 303 -18.36 -7.28 6.47
N MET A 304 -18.68 -8.28 7.30
CA MET A 304 -17.94 -8.57 8.53
C MET A 304 -17.22 -9.90 8.37
N ILE A 305 -15.94 -9.84 7.99
CA ILE A 305 -15.10 -11.00 7.68
C ILE A 305 -14.41 -11.51 8.95
N GLN A 306 -14.53 -12.81 9.23
CA GLN A 306 -13.94 -13.49 10.39
C GLN A 306 -14.44 -13.01 11.77
N PHE A 307 -15.65 -12.42 11.82
CA PHE A 307 -16.29 -12.03 13.07
C PHE A 307 -17.06 -13.18 13.71
N ARG A 308 -17.15 -13.15 15.04
CA ARG A 308 -18.13 -13.94 15.80
C ARG A 308 -19.18 -12.98 16.35
N LEU A 309 -20.41 -13.09 15.86
CA LEU A 309 -21.51 -12.27 16.34
C LEU A 309 -21.90 -12.71 17.76
N ASN A 310 -21.93 -11.76 18.69
CA ASN A 310 -22.46 -11.99 20.03
C ASN A 310 -23.97 -11.65 20.07
N MET A 311 -24.63 -12.00 21.18
CA MET A 311 -26.08 -11.77 21.31
C MET A 311 -26.49 -10.29 21.23
N GLU A 312 -25.65 -9.36 21.68
CA GLU A 312 -25.95 -7.92 21.61
C GLU A 312 -25.86 -7.38 20.18
N MET A 313 -24.84 -7.81 19.42
CA MET A 313 -24.73 -7.50 17.99
C MET A 313 -25.91 -8.08 17.21
N HIS A 314 -26.34 -9.31 17.52
CA HIS A 314 -27.56 -9.88 16.92
C HIS A 314 -28.79 -9.03 17.19
N LYS A 315 -29.01 -8.58 18.44
CA LYS A 315 -30.15 -7.72 18.79
C LYS A 315 -30.12 -6.39 18.04
N LEU A 316 -28.96 -5.74 17.95
CA LEU A 316 -28.82 -4.48 17.21
C LEU A 316 -29.12 -4.65 15.72
N ILE A 317 -28.56 -5.70 15.10
CA ILE A 317 -28.81 -6.00 13.69
C ILE A 317 -30.31 -6.30 13.47
N ALA A 318 -30.90 -7.14 14.33
CA ALA A 318 -32.33 -7.48 14.24
C ALA A 318 -33.24 -6.25 14.37
N SER A 319 -33.00 -5.40 15.39
CA SER A 319 -33.76 -4.16 15.59
C SER A 319 -33.65 -3.20 14.41
N HIS A 320 -32.49 -3.14 13.76
CA HIS A 320 -32.31 -2.30 12.58
C HIS A 320 -33.01 -2.86 11.33
N LEU A 321 -32.95 -4.17 11.11
CA LEU A 321 -33.66 -4.83 10.01
C LEU A 321 -35.18 -4.67 10.14
N GLU A 322 -35.71 -4.66 11.36
CA GLU A 322 -37.11 -4.30 11.62
C GLU A 322 -37.41 -2.85 11.25
N ARG A 323 -36.51 -1.91 11.57
CA ARG A 323 -36.67 -0.49 11.22
C ARG A 323 -36.64 -0.22 9.71
N ILE A 324 -35.91 -1.01 8.92
CA ILE A 324 -35.89 -0.89 7.45
C ILE A 324 -37.16 -1.45 6.81
N ARG A 325 -37.83 -2.41 7.46
CA ARG A 325 -39.05 -3.05 6.95
C ARG A 325 -40.31 -2.18 7.04
N HIS A 326 -40.28 -1.11 7.83
CA HIS A 326 -41.39 -0.19 8.06
C HIS A 326 -41.12 1.15 7.37
#